data_AF-A0A2E7QY31-F1
#
_entry.id   AF-A0A2E7QY31-F1
#
_cell.length_a   1.000
_cell.length_b   1.000
_cell.length_c   1.000
_cell.angle_alpha   90.00
_cell.angle_beta   90.00
_cell.angle_gamma   90.00
#
_symmetry.space_group_name_H-M   'P 1'
#
loop_
_entity.id
_entity.type
_entity.pdbx_description
1 polymer ?
#
loop_
_entity_poly.entity_id
_entity_poly.type
_entity_poly.pdbx_seq_one_letter_code
_entity_poly.pdbx_strand_id
1 'polypeptide(L)'
;MTLQYASKGLIGVFTPQANTTVEPEMQILLPKGITPITARLTSPKSTIEDRLIDYYDTLEGALPQFANAPINTVAIGCTGASYLVGRDREA
;
A
#
# COMPACT_ATOMS: atom_id res chain seq x y z
N MET A 1 13.45 -10.58 -15.79
CA MET A 1 12.50 -10.27 -16.88
C MET A 1 11.91 -8.90 -16.62
N THR A 2 11.82 -8.05 -17.63
CA THR A 2 11.12 -6.76 -17.55
C THR A 2 9.66 -6.94 -17.96
N LEU A 3 8.72 -6.56 -17.10
CA LEU A 3 7.29 -6.59 -17.40
C LEU A 3 6.97 -5.51 -18.45
N GLN A 4 6.22 -5.83 -19.50
CA GLN A 4 5.91 -4.85 -20.55
C GLN A 4 5.12 -3.65 -20.03
N TYR A 5 4.15 -3.90 -19.13
CA TYR A 5 3.34 -2.86 -18.52
C TYR A 5 4.12 -2.03 -17.49
N ALA A 6 5.11 -2.63 -16.83
CA ALA A 6 5.93 -2.03 -15.77
C ALA A 6 7.42 -1.98 -16.15
N SER A 7 7.73 -1.58 -17.38
CA SER A 7 9.08 -1.65 -17.96
C SER A 7 10.14 -0.82 -17.23
N LYS A 8 9.72 0.16 -16.44
CA LYS A 8 10.56 1.03 -15.60
C LYS A 8 10.39 0.76 -14.11
N GLY A 9 9.47 -0.11 -13.71
CA GLY A 9 9.31 -0.52 -12.32
C GLY A 9 7.87 -0.90 -11.95
N LEU A 10 7.76 -1.91 -11.08
CA LEU A 10 6.51 -2.35 -10.48
C LEU A 10 6.47 -1.90 -9.02
N ILE A 11 5.42 -1.19 -8.63
CA ILE A 11 5.22 -0.68 -7.26
C ILE A 11 4.14 -1.53 -6.58
N GLY A 12 4.44 -2.10 -5.42
CA GLY A 12 3.41 -2.63 -4.54
C GLY A 12 2.77 -1.50 -3.74
N VAL A 13 1.44 -1.43 -3.68
CA VAL A 13 0.71 -0.38 -2.96
C VAL A 13 -0.19 -1.04 -1.94
N PHE A 14 0.07 -0.78 -0.66
CA PHE A 14 -0.86 -1.13 0.39
C PHE A 14 -1.98 -0.11 0.47
N THR A 15 -3.19 -0.55 0.18
CA THR A 15 -4.37 0.29 0.09
C THR A 15 -5.38 -0.08 1.18
N PRO A 16 -5.80 0.85 2.05
CA PRO A 16 -6.86 0.60 3.03
C PRO A 16 -8.15 0.08 2.37
N GLN A 17 -8.88 -0.78 3.06
CA GLN A 17 -10.08 -1.46 2.52
C GLN A 17 -11.15 -0.52 1.96
N ALA A 18 -11.27 0.69 2.51
CA ALA A 18 -12.24 1.71 2.10
C ALA A 18 -11.65 2.79 1.17
N ASN A 19 -10.33 2.76 0.91
CA ASN A 19 -9.69 3.74 0.03
C ASN A 19 -9.98 3.39 -1.43
N THR A 20 -10.66 4.31 -2.11
CA THR A 20 -11.06 4.21 -3.53
C THR A 20 -10.24 5.13 -4.43
N THR A 21 -9.28 5.87 -3.88
CA THR A 21 -8.65 7.03 -4.53
C THR A 21 -7.20 6.76 -4.93
N VAL A 22 -6.40 6.12 -4.06
CA VAL A 22 -4.96 5.98 -4.31
C VAL A 22 -4.67 5.15 -5.56
N GLU A 23 -5.47 4.11 -5.81
CA GLU A 23 -5.30 3.23 -6.98
C GLU A 23 -5.54 3.97 -8.30
N PRO A 24 -6.72 4.63 -8.53
CA PRO A 24 -6.94 5.37 -9.76
C PRO A 24 -6.03 6.61 -9.88
N GLU A 25 -5.73 7.31 -8.79
CA GLU A 25 -4.82 8.46 -8.86
C GLU A 25 -3.40 8.05 -9.26
N MET A 26 -2.87 6.95 -8.71
CA MET A 26 -1.57 6.44 -9.14
C MET A 26 -1.58 6.01 -10.61
N GLN A 27 -2.67 5.41 -11.11
CA GLN A 27 -2.77 5.07 -12.53
C GLN A 27 -2.75 6.31 -13.45
N ILE A 28 -3.31 7.43 -13.00
CA ILE A 28 -3.33 8.70 -13.75
C ILE A 28 -1.98 9.42 -13.67
N LEU A 29 -1.37 9.47 -12.48
CA LEU A 29 -0.22 10.33 -12.19
C LEU A 29 1.13 9.67 -12.46
N LEU A 30 1.23 8.34 -12.39
CA LEU A 30 2.50 7.66 -12.60
C LEU A 30 2.95 7.76 -14.06
N PRO A 31 4.26 7.97 -14.31
CA PRO A 31 4.78 8.06 -15.66
C PRO A 31 4.71 6.71 -16.38
N LYS A 32 4.64 6.75 -17.72
CA LYS A 32 4.61 5.55 -18.55
C LYS A 32 5.78 4.60 -18.24
N GLY A 33 5.45 3.33 -18.06
CA GLY A 33 6.39 2.25 -17.73
C GLY A 33 6.51 1.98 -16.23
N ILE A 34 5.93 2.81 -15.37
CA ILE A 34 5.76 2.49 -13.94
C ILE A 34 4.33 2.03 -13.73
N THR A 35 4.12 0.92 -13.03
CA THR A 35 2.77 0.41 -12.74
C THR A 35 2.62 0.07 -11.26
N PRO A 36 1.52 0.49 -10.62
CA PRO A 36 1.15 0.04 -9.29
C PRO A 36 0.35 -1.27 -9.35
N ILE A 37 0.60 -2.17 -8.41
CA ILE A 37 -0.30 -3.28 -8.07
C ILE A 37 -0.66 -3.17 -6.59
N THR A 38 -1.87 -3.58 -6.22
CA THR A 38 -2.45 -3.29 -4.90
C THR A 38 -2.54 -4.54 -4.04
N ALA A 39 -2.28 -4.37 -2.75
CA ALA A 39 -2.64 -5.30 -1.69
C ALA A 39 -3.55 -4.55 -0.71
N ARG A 40 -4.59 -5.22 -0.18
CA ARG A 40 -5.56 -4.57 0.71
C ARG A 40 -5.13 -4.70 2.16
N LEU A 41 -5.07 -3.57 2.85
CA LEU A 41 -5.05 -3.54 4.31
C LEU A 41 -6.49 -3.60 4.79
N THR A 42 -6.88 -4.74 5.37
CA THR A 42 -8.21 -4.96 5.91
C THR A 42 -8.15 -5.07 7.43
N SER A 43 -9.19 -4.60 8.08
CA SER A 43 -9.31 -4.63 9.54
C SER A 43 -10.77 -4.83 9.94
N PRO A 44 -11.04 -5.76 10.87
CA PRO A 44 -12.38 -6.00 11.38
C PRO A 44 -12.80 -4.96 12.44
N LYS A 45 -11.92 -4.02 12.82
CA LYS A 45 -12.19 -3.06 13.89
C LYS A 45 -13.31 -2.09 13.51
N SER A 46 -14.10 -1.70 14.50
CA SER A 46 -15.32 -0.92 14.28
C SER A 46 -15.06 0.57 14.03
N THR A 47 -14.08 1.15 14.72
CA THR A 47 -13.73 2.58 14.57
C THR A 47 -12.68 2.78 13.48
N ILE A 48 -12.60 4.00 12.92
CA ILE A 48 -11.57 4.28 11.92
C ILE A 48 -10.18 4.34 12.57
N GLU A 49 -10.09 4.90 13.76
CA GLU A 49 -8.87 5.04 14.54
C GLU A 49 -8.24 3.68 14.86
N ASP A 50 -9.05 2.72 15.32
CA ASP A 50 -8.56 1.36 15.59
C ASP A 50 -8.12 0.66 14.31
N ARG A 51 -8.84 0.86 13.20
CA ARG A 51 -8.42 0.31 11.89
C ARG A 51 -7.10 0.89 11.43
N LEU A 52 -6.88 2.19 11.59
CA LEU A 52 -5.64 2.86 11.19
C LEU A 52 -4.42 2.32 11.95
N ILE A 53 -4.57 2.06 13.25
CA ILE A 53 -3.52 1.42 14.06
C ILE A 53 -3.33 -0.05 13.63
N ASP A 54 -4.42 -0.79 13.42
CA ASP A 54 -4.38 -2.21 13.01
C ASP A 54 -3.72 -2.41 11.64
N TYR A 55 -3.95 -1.49 10.70
CA TYR A 55 -3.29 -1.48 9.39
C TYR A 55 -1.77 -1.37 9.50
N TYR A 56 -1.28 -0.57 10.46
CA TYR A 56 0.14 -0.44 10.72
C TYR A 56 0.69 -1.71 11.40
N ASP A 57 0.01 -2.18 12.44
CA ASP A 57 0.44 -3.34 13.23
C ASP A 57 0.50 -4.64 12.39
N THR A 58 -0.28 -4.72 11.32
CA THR A 58 -0.36 -5.90 10.44
C THR A 58 0.40 -5.75 9.12
N LEU A 59 1.10 -4.62 8.91
CA LEU A 59 1.72 -4.27 7.63
C LEU A 59 2.73 -5.30 7.14
N GLU A 60 3.64 -5.77 8.00
CA GLU A 60 4.61 -6.80 7.65
C GLU A 60 3.93 -8.11 7.24
N GLY A 61 2.87 -8.49 7.95
CA GLY A 61 2.04 -9.66 7.64
C GLY A 61 1.24 -9.53 6.35
N ALA A 62 1.07 -8.31 5.84
CA ALA A 62 0.41 -8.05 4.57
C ALA A 62 1.34 -8.16 3.35
N LEU A 63 2.68 -8.06 3.52
CA LEU A 63 3.65 -8.18 2.42
C LEU A 63 3.51 -9.46 1.58
N PRO A 64 3.20 -10.64 2.16
CA PRO A 64 2.97 -11.86 1.40
C PRO A 64 1.83 -11.77 0.36
N GLN A 65 0.93 -10.79 0.44
CA GLN A 65 -0.11 -10.58 -0.59
C GLN A 65 0.48 -10.33 -1.98
N PHE A 66 1.69 -9.77 -2.09
CA PHE A 66 2.37 -9.59 -3.37
C PHE A 66 3.04 -10.87 -3.88
N ALA A 67 3.20 -11.89 -3.03
CA ALA A 67 3.81 -13.18 -3.34
C ALA A 67 5.13 -13.04 -4.13
N ASN A 68 5.20 -13.62 -5.33
CA ASN A 68 6.37 -13.61 -6.19
C ASN A 68 6.35 -12.47 -7.23
N ALA A 69 5.44 -11.49 -7.10
CA ALA A 69 5.43 -10.34 -7.98
C ALA A 69 6.77 -9.59 -7.86
N PRO A 70 7.45 -9.24 -8.97
CA PRO A 70 8.77 -8.62 -8.93
C PRO A 70 8.67 -7.12 -8.63
N ILE A 71 8.08 -6.76 -7.48
CA ILE A 71 7.94 -5.38 -7.02
C ILE A 71 9.32 -4.80 -6.68
N ASN A 72 9.56 -3.57 -7.09
CA ASN A 72 10.81 -2.85 -6.84
C ASN A 72 10.74 -2.01 -5.56
N THR A 73 9.53 -1.61 -5.16
CA THR A 73 9.27 -0.79 -3.99
C THR A 73 7.85 -1.02 -3.48
N VAL A 74 7.60 -0.62 -2.23
CA VAL A 74 6.29 -0.64 -1.59
C VAL A 74 5.92 0.78 -1.15
N ALA A 75 4.67 1.16 -1.38
CA ALA A 75 4.06 2.38 -0.89
C ALA A 75 2.88 2.06 0.04
N ILE A 76 2.64 2.90 1.05
CA ILE A 76 1.53 2.75 2.00
C ILE A 76 0.57 3.93 1.79
N GLY A 77 -0.61 3.66 1.24
CA GLY A 77 -1.62 4.68 0.92
C GLY A 77 -2.46 5.13 2.14
N CYS A 78 -1.85 5.28 3.32
CA CYS A 78 -2.55 5.50 4.57
C CYS A 78 -1.85 6.49 5.52
N THR A 79 -1.87 7.79 5.18
CA THR A 79 -1.26 8.84 6.02
C THR A 79 -1.84 8.91 7.43
N GLY A 80 -3.14 8.60 7.60
CA GLY A 80 -3.82 8.66 8.90
C GLY A 80 -3.22 7.72 9.95
N ALA A 81 -2.64 6.60 9.53
CA ALA A 81 -1.99 5.65 10.44
C ALA A 81 -0.76 6.28 11.11
N SER A 82 0.07 6.99 10.36
CA SER A 82 1.27 7.67 10.86
C SER A 82 0.98 8.65 11.99
N TYR A 83 -0.15 9.37 11.93
CA TYR A 83 -0.54 10.32 12.98
C TYR A 83 -0.88 9.66 14.32
N LEU A 84 -1.41 8.42 14.29
CA LEU A 84 -1.90 7.72 15.49
C LEU A 84 -0.85 6.79 16.09
N VAL A 85 -0.02 6.18 15.25
CA VAL A 85 1.03 5.24 15.65
C VAL A 85 2.20 5.99 16.31
N GLY A 86 2.50 7.19 15.80
CA GLY A 86 3.53 8.06 16.35
C GLY A 86 4.95 7.70 15.89
N ARG A 87 5.80 8.72 15.86
CA ARG A 87 7.15 8.67 15.28
C ARG A 87 8.02 7.52 15.80
N ASP A 88 8.00 7.27 17.11
CA ASP A 88 8.92 6.29 17.71
C ASP A 88 8.61 4.85 17.29
N ARG A 89 7.37 4.58 16.86
CA ARG A 89 6.99 3.29 16.31
C ARG A 89 7.29 3.22 14.81
N GLU A 90 7.21 4.33 14.07
CA GLU A 90 7.53 4.41 12.64
C GLU A 90 9.04 4.39 12.30
N ALA A 91 9.91 4.60 13.30
CA ALA A 91 11.35 4.81 13.13
C ALA A 91 12.16 3.55 12.79
#